data_AF-A0AAU4ZE82-F1
#
_entry.id   AF-A0AAU4ZE82-F1
#
_cell.length_a   1.000
_cell.length_b   1.000
_cell.length_c   1.000
_cell.angle_alpha   90.00
_cell.angle_beta   90.00
_cell.angle_gamma   90.00
#
_symmetry.space_group_name_H-M   'P 1'
#
loop_
_entity.id
_entity.type
_entity.pdbx_description
1 polymer ?
#
loop_
_entity_poly.entity_id
_entity_poly.type
_entity_poly.pdbx_seq_one_letter_code
_entity_poly.pdbx_strand_id
1 'polypeptide(L)'
;MSPGAAGELVTELSSFTKFRDRIDVLLRDLKTSPAGPGRVGQDAMGRDRFGGGKGEWSEADALHGSYSKVIKELEELSQLLSDSIEGMSIAVLGAHKGYENVDLEVRGRMLAIQDGMNAHHKAEPSHTSDGTVF
;
A
#
# COMPACT_ATOMS: atom_id res chain seq x y z
N MET A 1 7.23 20.77 21.81
CA MET A 1 7.26 19.87 20.64
C MET A 1 8.26 20.45 19.66
N SER A 2 9.32 19.70 19.32
CA SER A 2 10.35 20.20 18.41
C SER A 2 9.78 20.33 16.98
N PRO A 3 10.13 21.39 16.23
CA PRO A 3 9.70 21.59 14.85
C PRO A 3 10.09 20.47 13.87
N GLY A 4 10.89 19.49 14.30
CA GLY A 4 11.25 18.30 13.53
C GLY A 4 10.13 17.24 13.40
N ALA A 5 9.26 17.06 14.39
CA ALA A 5 8.32 15.93 14.40
C ALA A 5 7.25 16.00 13.28
N ALA A 6 6.73 17.20 13.01
CA ALA A 6 5.77 17.39 11.91
C ALA A 6 6.44 17.23 10.53
N GLY A 7 7.69 17.70 10.37
CA GLY A 7 8.45 17.54 9.14
C GLY A 7 8.86 16.08 8.88
N GLU A 8 9.16 15.33 9.93
CA GLU A 8 9.47 13.90 9.88
C GLU A 8 8.24 13.10 9.44
N LEU A 9 7.06 13.42 9.99
CA LEU A 9 5.78 12.81 9.60
C LEU A 9 5.43 13.07 8.13
N VAL A 10 5.59 14.31 7.65
CA VAL A 10 5.36 14.66 6.24
C VAL A 10 6.35 13.95 5.32
N THR A 11 7.61 13.82 5.75
CA THR A 11 8.66 13.12 4.98
C THR A 11 8.35 11.63 4.89
N GLU A 12 7.95 11.02 5.99
CA GLU A 12 7.55 9.62 6.09
C GLU A 12 6.31 9.36 5.21
N LEU A 13 5.28 10.19 5.31
CA LEU A 13 4.07 10.14 4.47
C LEU A 13 4.42 10.17 2.98
N SER A 14 5.28 11.10 2.57
CA SER A 14 5.72 11.23 1.17
C SER A 14 6.48 9.99 0.68
N SER A 15 7.21 9.32 1.58
CA SER A 15 7.96 8.10 1.27
C SER A 15 7.01 6.91 1.09
N PHE A 16 5.97 6.81 1.92
CA PHE A 16 4.90 5.83 1.76
C PHE A 16 4.12 6.00 0.45
N THR A 17 3.78 7.24 0.07
CA THR A 17 3.11 7.49 -1.22
C THR A 17 3.96 7.02 -2.39
N LYS A 18 5.27 7.34 -2.40
CA LYS A 18 6.19 6.89 -3.44
C LYS A 18 6.35 5.37 -3.49
N PHE A 19 6.30 4.71 -2.33
CA PHE A 19 6.35 3.26 -2.23
C PHE A 19 5.10 2.61 -2.83
N ARG A 20 3.90 3.12 -2.50
CA ARG A 20 2.64 2.72 -3.14
C ARG A 20 2.72 2.86 -4.65
N ASP A 21 3.15 4.02 -5.14
CA ASP A 21 3.19 4.28 -6.58
C ASP A 21 4.13 3.30 -7.31
N ARG A 22 5.25 2.92 -6.67
CA ARG A 22 6.15 1.88 -7.20
C ARG A 22 5.51 0.50 -7.21
N ILE A 23 4.77 0.14 -6.15
CA ILE A 23 4.01 -1.11 -6.06
C ILE A 23 2.95 -1.18 -7.17
N ASP A 24 2.22 -0.09 -7.42
CA ASP A 24 1.19 -0.03 -8.45
C ASP A 24 1.79 -0.14 -9.87
N VAL A 25 3.00 0.39 -10.08
CA VAL A 25 3.76 0.19 -11.33
C VAL A 25 4.16 -1.28 -11.48
N LEU A 26 4.72 -1.90 -10.44
CA LEU A 26 5.10 -3.32 -10.48
C LEU A 26 3.91 -4.24 -10.78
N LEU A 27 2.73 -3.97 -10.19
CA LEU A 27 1.51 -4.72 -10.47
C LEU A 27 1.08 -4.57 -11.94
N ARG A 28 1.18 -3.37 -12.49
CA ARG A 28 0.83 -3.07 -13.88
C ARG A 28 1.81 -3.74 -14.85
N ASP A 29 3.10 -3.66 -14.55
CA ASP A 29 4.16 -4.29 -15.34
C ASP A 29 4.00 -5.81 -15.32
N LEU A 30 3.71 -6.41 -14.16
CA LEU A 30 3.45 -7.85 -14.05
C LEU A 30 2.21 -8.27 -14.85
N LYS A 31 1.09 -7.53 -14.73
CA LYS A 31 -0.15 -7.83 -15.47
C LYS A 31 -0.02 -7.65 -17.00
N THR A 32 0.81 -6.71 -17.45
CA THR A 32 1.00 -6.43 -18.88
C THR A 32 2.13 -7.23 -19.51
N SER A 33 3.05 -7.74 -18.70
CA SER A 33 4.16 -8.61 -19.10
C SER A 33 3.67 -9.93 -19.71
N PRO A 34 4.46 -10.55 -20.61
CA PRO A 34 4.24 -11.93 -21.04
C PRO A 34 4.18 -12.95 -19.88
N ALA A 35 4.82 -12.63 -18.75
CA ALA A 35 4.79 -13.43 -17.53
C ALA A 35 3.56 -13.16 -16.63
N GLY A 36 2.65 -12.27 -17.05
CA GLY A 36 1.43 -12.00 -16.30
C GLY A 36 0.54 -13.24 -16.20
N PRO A 37 -0.27 -13.38 -15.13
CA PRO A 37 -1.00 -14.61 -14.85
C PRO A 37 -1.90 -15.01 -16.03
N GLY A 38 -2.63 -14.06 -16.60
CA GLY A 38 -3.48 -14.32 -17.75
C GLY A 38 -2.75 -14.55 -19.08
N ARG A 39 -1.46 -14.20 -19.23
CA ARG A 39 -0.72 -14.32 -20.50
C ARG A 39 0.16 -15.56 -20.56
N VAL A 40 0.77 -15.93 -19.43
CA VAL A 40 1.66 -17.11 -19.37
C VAL A 40 0.89 -18.40 -19.71
N GLY A 41 -0.39 -18.50 -19.34
CA GLY A 41 -1.27 -19.62 -19.68
C GLY A 41 -1.86 -19.59 -21.09
N GLN A 42 -1.93 -18.44 -21.77
CA GLN A 42 -2.52 -18.31 -23.12
C GLN A 42 -1.57 -18.78 -24.22
N ASP A 43 -0.26 -18.66 -24.02
CA ASP A 43 0.77 -19.06 -24.99
C ASP A 43 1.22 -20.53 -24.84
N ALA A 44 0.46 -21.32 -24.07
CA ALA A 44 0.71 -22.75 -23.93
C ALA A 44 0.69 -23.41 -25.31
N MET A 45 1.86 -23.84 -25.80
CA MET A 45 1.99 -24.49 -27.09
C MET A 45 1.06 -25.71 -27.16
N GLY A 46 0.21 -25.76 -28.19
CA GLY A 46 -0.66 -26.91 -28.44
C GLY A 46 0.14 -28.20 -28.65
N ARG A 47 -0.42 -29.34 -28.24
CA ARG A 47 0.17 -30.68 -28.36
C ARG A 47 0.67 -31.01 -29.78
N ASP A 48 0.02 -30.45 -30.80
CA ASP A 48 0.38 -30.55 -32.21
C ASP A 48 1.77 -29.94 -32.54
N ARG A 49 2.27 -29.01 -31.72
CA ARG A 49 3.59 -28.38 -31.88
C ARG A 49 4.75 -29.21 -31.32
N PHE A 50 4.46 -30.22 -30.50
CA PHE A 50 5.47 -31.11 -29.91
C PHE A 50 5.87 -32.26 -30.85
N GLY A 51 5.29 -32.35 -32.06
CA GLY A 51 5.66 -33.32 -33.09
C GLY A 51 4.83 -34.62 -33.08
N GLY A 52 4.88 -35.37 -34.19
CA GLY A 52 4.16 -36.63 -34.36
C GLY A 52 2.68 -36.49 -34.71
N GLY A 53 2.36 -35.66 -35.73
CA GLY A 53 0.98 -35.35 -36.17
C GLY A 53 0.00 -36.52 -36.09
N LYS A 54 -1.26 -36.23 -35.73
CA LYS A 54 -2.32 -37.22 -35.40
C LYS A 54 -2.04 -38.14 -34.19
N GLY A 55 -1.10 -37.79 -33.31
CA GLY A 55 -0.93 -38.50 -32.04
C GLY A 55 -0.01 -39.71 -32.12
N GLU A 56 0.84 -39.80 -33.14
CA GLU A 56 1.71 -40.96 -33.37
C GLU A 56 2.93 -41.03 -32.45
N TRP A 57 3.23 -39.96 -31.71
CA TRP A 57 4.33 -39.93 -30.75
C TRP A 57 3.80 -39.76 -29.32
N SER A 58 3.90 -40.83 -28.53
CA SER A 58 3.41 -40.90 -27.14
C SER A 58 4.28 -40.11 -26.16
N GLU A 59 5.58 -40.01 -26.42
CA GLU A 59 6.52 -39.28 -25.57
C GLU A 59 6.32 -37.77 -25.68
N ALA A 60 5.75 -37.30 -26.80
CA ALA A 60 5.28 -35.91 -26.95
C ALA A 60 4.17 -35.55 -25.96
N ASP A 61 3.30 -36.51 -25.57
CA ASP A 61 2.23 -36.27 -24.62
C ASP A 61 2.75 -36.06 -23.20
N ALA A 62 3.78 -36.83 -22.81
CA ALA A 62 4.46 -36.64 -21.53
C ALA A 62 5.18 -35.28 -21.45
N LEU A 63 5.86 -34.88 -22.53
CA LEU A 63 6.52 -33.59 -22.62
C LEU A 63 5.52 -32.43 -22.58
N HIS A 64 4.46 -32.48 -23.38
CA HIS A 64 3.37 -31.49 -23.37
C HIS A 64 2.70 -31.40 -21.98
N GLY A 65 2.46 -32.53 -21.31
CA GLY A 65 1.92 -32.56 -19.95
C GLY A 65 2.84 -31.87 -18.93
N SER A 66 4.15 -32.15 -18.98
CA SER A 66 5.12 -31.49 -18.12
C SER A 66 5.24 -29.98 -18.39
N TYR A 67 5.23 -29.58 -19.65
CA TYR A 67 5.25 -28.17 -20.06
C TYR A 67 3.99 -27.43 -19.59
N SER A 68 2.82 -28.04 -19.80
CA SER A 68 1.53 -27.48 -19.37
C SER A 68 1.47 -27.29 -17.85
N LYS A 69 2.04 -28.25 -17.10
CA LYS A 69 2.16 -28.15 -15.64
C LYS A 69 3.03 -26.97 -15.22
N VAL A 70 4.21 -26.80 -15.82
CA VAL A 70 5.11 -25.68 -15.50
C VAL A 70 4.45 -24.34 -15.80
N ILE A 71 3.78 -24.20 -16.94
CA ILE A 71 3.08 -22.97 -17.30
C ILE A 71 1.97 -22.65 -16.29
N LYS A 72 1.20 -23.65 -15.86
CA LYS A 72 0.16 -23.49 -14.84
C LYS A 72 0.73 -23.07 -13.48
N GLU A 73 1.83 -23.69 -13.05
CA GLU A 73 2.51 -23.31 -11.80
C GLU A 73 3.05 -21.87 -11.86
N LEU A 74 3.56 -21.43 -13.01
CA LEU A 74 3.99 -20.05 -13.22
C LEU A 74 2.82 -19.06 -13.21
N GLU A 75 1.67 -19.42 -13.77
CA GLU A 75 0.44 -18.62 -13.70
C GLU A 75 -0.02 -18.45 -12.25
N GLU A 76 -0.11 -19.56 -11.50
CA GLU A 76 -0.48 -19.55 -10.08
C GLU A 76 0.49 -18.71 -9.24
N LEU A 77 1.80 -18.85 -9.47
CA LEU A 77 2.82 -18.05 -8.80
C LEU A 77 2.68 -16.55 -9.12
N SER A 78 2.48 -16.21 -10.39
CA SER A 78 2.29 -14.81 -10.81
C SER A 78 1.03 -14.20 -10.22
N GLN A 79 -0.04 -14.98 -10.07
CA GLN A 79 -1.27 -14.54 -9.43
C GLN A 79 -1.03 -14.27 -7.94
N LEU A 80 -0.41 -15.21 -7.22
CA LEU A 80 -0.09 -15.07 -5.80
C LEU A 80 0.79 -13.85 -5.52
N LEU A 81 1.79 -13.60 -6.36
CA LEU A 81 2.63 -12.40 -6.26
C LEU A 81 1.82 -11.12 -6.46
N SER A 82 0.92 -11.10 -7.44
CA SER A 82 0.02 -9.96 -7.67
C SER A 82 -0.86 -9.68 -6.46
N ASP A 83 -1.48 -10.71 -5.88
CA ASP A 83 -2.34 -10.61 -4.71
C ASP A 83 -1.55 -10.13 -3.47
N SER A 84 -0.31 -10.60 -3.32
CA SER A 84 0.59 -10.16 -2.23
C SER A 84 0.96 -8.68 -2.35
N ILE A 85 1.25 -8.21 -3.57
CA ILE A 85 1.53 -6.81 -3.88
C ILE A 85 0.29 -5.93 -3.61
N GLU A 86 -0.89 -6.38 -4.01
CA GLU A 86 -2.16 -5.69 -3.77
C GLU A 86 -2.48 -5.60 -2.27
N GLY A 87 -2.32 -6.71 -1.53
CA GLY A 87 -2.50 -6.74 -0.08
C GLY A 87 -1.57 -5.77 0.65
N MET A 88 -0.31 -5.67 0.23
CA MET A 88 0.62 -4.67 0.77
C MET A 88 0.20 -3.23 0.43
N SER A 89 -0.28 -2.97 -0.79
CA SER A 89 -0.79 -1.64 -1.18
C SER A 89 -1.96 -1.20 -0.29
N ILE A 90 -2.89 -2.12 -0.02
CA ILE A 90 -4.03 -1.89 0.88
C ILE A 90 -3.54 -1.64 2.32
N ALA A 91 -2.58 -2.42 2.81
CA ALA A 91 -2.04 -2.24 4.16
C ALA A 91 -1.35 -0.87 4.33
N VAL A 92 -0.57 -0.45 3.33
CA VAL A 92 0.07 0.89 3.30
C VAL A 92 -0.99 2.00 3.26
N LEU A 93 -2.06 1.85 2.47
CA LEU A 93 -3.17 2.80 2.43
C LEU A 93 -3.91 2.88 3.78
N GLY A 94 -4.08 1.75 4.45
CA GLY A 94 -4.67 1.69 5.79
C GLY A 94 -3.82 2.42 6.84
N ALA A 95 -2.50 2.21 6.82
CA ALA A 95 -1.56 2.91 7.69
C ALA A 95 -1.59 4.43 7.44
N HIS A 96 -1.60 4.86 6.18
CA HIS A 96 -1.71 6.27 5.81
C HIS A 96 -2.95 6.95 6.38
N LYS A 97 -4.14 6.35 6.18
CA LYS A 97 -5.41 6.88 6.74
C LYS A 97 -5.40 6.88 8.27
N GLY A 98 -4.73 5.91 8.89
CA GLY A 98 -4.53 5.87 10.33
C GLY A 98 -3.78 7.09 10.86
N TYR A 99 -2.67 7.46 10.22
CA TYR A 99 -1.89 8.64 10.60
C TYR A 99 -2.66 9.95 10.44
N GLU A 100 -3.37 10.14 9.31
CA GLU A 100 -4.19 11.35 9.09
C GLU A 100 -5.26 11.52 10.19
N ASN A 101 -5.91 10.42 10.59
CA ASN A 101 -6.91 10.45 11.65
C ASN A 101 -6.30 10.83 13.01
N VAL A 102 -5.11 10.31 13.33
CA VAL A 102 -4.39 10.65 14.57
C VAL A 102 -4.01 12.13 14.58
N ASP A 103 -3.52 12.68 13.47
CA ASP A 103 -3.17 14.11 13.39
C ASP A 103 -4.38 15.02 13.61
N LEU A 104 -5.51 14.70 12.98
CA LEU A 104 -6.76 15.44 13.17
C LEU A 104 -7.25 15.38 14.63
N GLU A 105 -7.16 14.23 15.29
CA GLU A 105 -7.52 14.08 16.71
C GLU A 105 -6.62 14.93 17.62
N VAL A 106 -5.30 14.86 17.41
CA VAL A 106 -4.31 15.62 18.19
C VAL A 106 -4.53 17.11 18.02
N ARG A 107 -4.73 17.57 16.78
CA ARG A 107 -5.06 18.97 16.49
C ARG A 107 -6.35 19.41 17.17
N GLY A 108 -7.39 18.59 17.15
CA GLY A 108 -8.65 18.85 17.84
C GLY A 108 -8.47 19.00 19.35
N ARG A 109 -7.69 18.13 19.99
CA ARG A 109 -7.35 18.23 21.42
C ARG A 109 -6.57 19.51 21.74
N MET A 110 -5.62 19.90 20.89
CA MET A 110 -4.84 21.11 21.08
C MET A 110 -5.74 22.36 21.09
N LEU A 111 -6.68 22.43 20.14
CA LEU A 111 -7.66 23.52 20.07
C LEU A 111 -8.54 23.55 21.32
N ALA A 112 -9.06 22.39 21.76
CA ALA A 112 -9.87 22.31 22.98
C ALA A 112 -9.13 22.75 24.25
N ILE A 113 -7.85 22.40 24.38
CA ILE A 113 -6.99 22.87 25.49
C ILE A 113 -6.81 24.39 25.41
N GLN A 114 -6.54 24.92 24.21
CA GLN A 114 -6.35 26.35 24.02
C GLN A 114 -7.60 27.16 24.35
N ASP A 115 -8.78 26.66 23.96
CA ASP A 115 -10.06 27.25 24.33
C ASP A 115 -10.30 27.21 25.84
N GLY A 116 -9.96 26.10 26.50
CA GLY A 116 -10.03 25.96 27.95
C GLY A 116 -9.10 26.96 28.67
N MET A 117 -7.85 27.07 28.23
CA MET A 117 -6.88 28.03 28.77
C MET A 117 -7.36 29.48 28.62
N ASN A 118 -7.91 29.84 27.46
CA ASN A 118 -8.47 31.17 27.22
C ASN A 118 -9.67 31.45 28.13
N ALA A 119 -10.53 30.46 28.35
CA ALA A 119 -11.66 30.59 29.27
C ALA A 119 -11.19 30.82 30.72
N HIS A 120 -10.15 30.12 31.18
CA HIS A 120 -9.56 30.32 32.50
C HIS A 120 -8.86 31.68 32.65
N HIS A 121 -8.11 32.13 31.64
CA HIS A 121 -7.48 33.44 31.67
C HIS A 121 -8.51 34.58 31.69
N LYS A 122 -9.64 34.41 31.00
CA LYS A 122 -10.74 35.38 31.02
C LYS A 122 -11.54 35.37 32.34
N ALA A 123 -11.43 34.29 33.11
CA ALA A 123 -12.11 34.11 34.40
C ALA A 123 -11.29 34.60 35.59
N GLU A 124 -9.99 34.88 35.45
CA GLU A 124 -9.23 35.59 36.48
C GLU A 124 -9.54 37.10 36.43
N PRO A 125 -10.15 37.68 37.49
CA PRO A 125 -10.36 39.10 37.55
C PRO A 125 -9.02 39.80 37.71
N SER A 126 -8.80 40.86 36.93
CA SER A 126 -7.74 41.83 37.14
C SER A 126 -7.71 42.24 38.61
N HIS A 127 -6.72 41.74 39.36
CA HIS A 127 -6.41 42.23 40.70
C HIS A 127 -5.78 43.62 40.52
N THR A 128 -6.64 44.64 40.36
CA THR A 128 -6.25 46.02 40.62
C THR A 128 -5.96 46.10 42.10
N SER A 129 -4.67 46.19 42.40
CA SER A 129 -4.10 46.55 43.69
C SER A 129 -4.79 47.82 44.20
N ASP A 130 -5.69 47.65 45.17
CA ASP A 130 -6.14 48.73 46.05
C ASP A 130 -4.96 49.11 46.95
N GLY A 131 -4.37 50.27 46.66
CA GLY A 131 -3.23 50.83 47.37
C GLY A 131 -3.60 52.16 48.01
N THR A 132 -4.32 52.11 49.13
CA THR A 132 -4.45 53.24 50.05
C THR A 132 -3.38 53.16 51.12
N VAL A 133 -2.35 54.02 51.08
CA VAL A 133 -1.56 54.39 52.28
C VAL A 133 -0.93 55.80 52.11
N PHE A 134 -1.40 56.72 52.97
CA PHE A 134 -0.91 58.07 53.37
C PHE A 134 -0.62 59.18 52.35
#